data_AF-D2TIQ9-F1
#
_entry.id   AF-D2TIQ9-F1
#
_cell.length_a   1.000
_cell.length_b   1.000
_cell.length_c   1.000
_cell.angle_alpha   90.00
_cell.angle_beta   90.00
_cell.angle_gamma   90.00
#
_symmetry.space_group_name_H-M   'P 1'
#
loop_
_entity.id
_entity.type
_entity.pdbx_description
1 polymer ?
#
loop_
_entity_poly.entity_id
_entity_poly.type
_entity_poly.pdbx_seq_one_letter_code
_entity_poly.pdbx_strand_id
1 'polypeptide(L)'
;MQIWVTDTVTENDQNVLLTGLRAYNLQFLKTTHFGDLAVYWRDEHEAIKGGLIGEIKGEWLCIKYLWMDESLRRGGYGRQLMQAAEQAAQERGCRHALVDTMSFQALPFYQKNGYQLQMTLDNFPQEGAARHYLTRTF
;
A
#
# COMPACT_ATOMS: atom_id res chain seq x y z
N MET A 1 10.35 31.01 -19.94
CA MET A 1 10.01 29.83 -19.12
C MET A 1 8.99 30.28 -18.09
N GLN A 2 7.82 29.65 -18.03
CA GLN A 2 6.76 30.00 -17.08
C GLN A 2 6.46 28.79 -16.20
N ILE A 3 6.63 28.96 -14.89
CA ILE A 3 6.28 27.97 -13.86
C ILE A 3 5.06 28.53 -13.14
N TRP A 4 4.03 27.71 -12.98
CA TRP A 4 2.77 28.08 -12.35
C TRP A 4 2.54 27.20 -11.11
N VAL A 5 2.08 27.83 -10.03
CA VAL A 5 1.75 27.16 -8.75
C VAL A 5 0.24 27.27 -8.54
N THR A 6 -0.42 26.16 -8.23
CA THR A 6 -1.86 26.07 -7.99
C THR A 6 -2.15 25.00 -6.94
N ASP A 7 -3.18 25.22 -6.13
CA ASP A 7 -3.70 24.24 -5.18
C ASP A 7 -4.81 23.35 -5.80
N THR A 8 -5.18 23.61 -7.05
CA THR A 8 -6.17 22.83 -7.78
C THR A 8 -5.47 21.78 -8.65
N VAL A 9 -5.66 20.51 -8.31
CA VAL A 9 -5.17 19.36 -9.08
C VAL A 9 -6.37 18.69 -9.74
N THR A 10 -6.41 18.67 -11.07
CA THR A 10 -7.46 17.95 -11.82
C THR A 10 -6.99 16.55 -12.19
N GLU A 11 -7.93 15.62 -12.38
CA GLU A 11 -7.62 14.28 -12.90
C GLU A 11 -6.93 14.36 -14.27
N ASN A 12 -7.30 15.34 -15.10
CA ASN A 12 -6.67 15.55 -16.40
C ASN A 12 -5.19 15.93 -16.25
N ASP A 13 -4.85 16.87 -15.37
CA ASP A 13 -3.46 17.27 -15.14
C ASP A 13 -2.63 16.10 -14.59
N GLN A 14 -3.20 15.33 -13.66
CA GLN A 14 -2.57 14.11 -13.15
C GLN A 14 -2.31 13.10 -14.27
N ASN A 15 -3.28 12.87 -15.15
CA ASN A 15 -3.16 11.92 -16.26
C ASN A 15 -2.10 12.35 -17.28
N VAL A 16 -2.02 13.65 -17.61
CA VAL A 16 -0.98 14.19 -18.49
C VAL A 16 0.42 13.92 -17.92
N LEU A 17 0.64 14.29 -16.65
CA LEU A 17 1.92 14.07 -15.99
C LEU A 17 2.25 12.59 -15.82
N LEU A 18 1.28 11.77 -15.42
CA LEU A 18 1.45 10.33 -15.23
C LEU A 18 1.80 9.63 -16.55
N THR A 19 1.18 10.03 -17.66
CA THR A 19 1.47 9.49 -19.00
C THR A 19 2.92 9.78 -19.40
N GLY A 20 3.37 11.03 -19.25
CA GLY A 20 4.76 11.41 -19.55
C GLY A 20 5.77 10.68 -18.65
N LEU A 21 5.48 10.59 -17.35
CA LEU A 21 6.33 9.87 -16.39
C LEU A 21 6.41 8.37 -16.71
N ARG A 22 5.29 7.73 -17.06
CA ARG A 22 5.27 6.32 -17.47
C ARG A 22 6.09 6.10 -18.74
N ALA A 23 5.92 6.95 -19.75
CA ALA A 23 6.67 6.85 -21.00
C ALA A 23 8.19 6.98 -20.78
N TYR A 24 8.61 7.88 -19.87
CA TYR A 24 10.01 7.98 -19.46
C TYR A 24 10.48 6.73 -18.71
N ASN A 25 9.75 6.30 -17.68
CA ASN A 25 10.13 5.18 -16.83
C ASN A 25 10.22 3.84 -17.58
N LEU A 26 9.40 3.64 -18.61
CA LEU A 26 9.41 2.43 -19.44
C LEU A 26 10.75 2.21 -20.18
N GLN A 27 11.58 3.24 -20.28
CA GLN A 27 12.94 3.12 -20.83
C GLN A 27 13.90 2.41 -19.86
N PHE A 28 13.57 2.39 -18.57
CA PHE A 28 14.42 1.86 -17.50
C PHE A 28 13.82 0.64 -16.81
N LEU A 29 12.49 0.48 -16.84
CA LEU A 29 11.76 -0.53 -16.08
C LEU A 29 10.86 -1.38 -16.99
N LYS A 30 10.86 -2.69 -16.75
CA LYS A 30 9.87 -3.61 -17.32
C LYS A 30 8.63 -3.60 -16.43
N THR A 31 7.50 -3.17 -16.97
CA THR A 31 6.23 -3.05 -16.21
C THR A 31 5.31 -4.25 -16.38
N THR A 32 5.80 -5.36 -16.93
CA THR A 32 5.01 -6.57 -17.24
C THR A 32 4.31 -7.18 -16.02
N HIS A 33 4.77 -6.86 -14.81
CA HIS A 33 4.19 -7.32 -13.54
C HIS A 33 3.73 -6.13 -12.69
N PHE A 34 3.01 -5.19 -13.29
CA PHE A 34 2.42 -4.04 -12.58
C PHE A 34 0.90 -4.16 -12.59
N GLY A 35 0.24 -3.79 -11.49
CA GLY A 35 -1.21 -3.77 -11.43
C GLY A 35 -1.76 -3.74 -10.01
N ASP A 36 -3.06 -3.57 -9.88
CA ASP A 36 -3.71 -3.51 -8.57
C ASP A 36 -3.93 -4.92 -7.98
N LEU A 37 -3.90 -4.97 -6.65
CA LEU A 37 -4.32 -6.13 -5.87
C LEU A 37 -5.24 -5.64 -4.76
N ALA A 38 -6.40 -6.29 -4.62
CA ALA A 38 -7.29 -6.04 -3.52
C ALA A 38 -7.85 -7.35 -2.95
N VAL A 39 -8.01 -7.38 -1.63
CA VAL A 39 -8.68 -8.45 -0.89
C VAL A 39 -9.68 -7.80 0.04
N TYR A 40 -10.92 -8.29 0.05
CA TYR A 40 -11.99 -7.73 0.87
C TYR A 40 -12.58 -8.78 1.78
N TRP A 41 -12.96 -8.34 2.98
CA TRP A 41 -13.91 -9.05 3.82
C TRP A 41 -15.29 -8.43 3.58
N ARG A 42 -16.25 -9.25 3.17
CA ARG A 42 -17.65 -8.86 2.95
C ARG A 42 -18.56 -9.63 3.88
N ASP A 43 -19.60 -8.97 4.37
CA ASP A 43 -20.68 -9.65 5.08
C ASP A 43 -21.66 -10.34 4.11
N GLU A 44 -22.69 -10.97 4.67
CA GLU A 44 -23.73 -11.68 3.93
C GLU A 44 -24.54 -10.78 2.97
N HIS A 45 -24.46 -9.46 3.14
CA HIS A 45 -25.12 -8.46 2.29
C HIS A 45 -24.15 -7.80 1.29
N GLU A 46 -22.98 -8.41 1.08
CA GLU A 46 -21.88 -7.92 0.22
C GLU A 46 -21.24 -6.60 0.67
N ALA A 47 -21.55 -6.10 1.87
CA ALA A 47 -20.95 -4.86 2.36
C ALA A 47 -19.50 -5.09 2.80
N ILE A 48 -18.58 -4.22 2.36
CA ILE A 48 -17.17 -4.27 2.75
C ILE A 48 -17.03 -3.81 4.20
N LYS A 49 -16.65 -4.72 5.11
CA LYS A 49 -16.31 -4.41 6.51
C LYS A 49 -14.81 -4.51 6.80
N GLY A 50 -14.02 -4.73 5.78
CA GLY A 50 -12.57 -4.74 5.87
C GLY A 50 -11.92 -5.04 4.53
N GLY A 51 -10.67 -4.65 4.37
CA GLY A 51 -9.96 -4.94 3.14
C GLY A 51 -8.52 -4.45 3.13
N LEU A 52 -7.79 -4.96 2.16
CA LEU A 52 -6.45 -4.55 1.78
C LEU A 52 -6.46 -4.16 0.32
N ILE A 53 -5.89 -3.00 0.00
CA ILE A 53 -5.59 -2.58 -1.37
C ILE A 53 -4.10 -2.29 -1.47
N GLY A 54 -3.48 -2.78 -2.54
CA GLY A 54 -2.09 -2.55 -2.86
C GLY A 54 -1.83 -2.55 -4.36
N GLU A 55 -0.58 -2.31 -4.71
CA GLU A 55 -0.07 -2.37 -6.09
C GLU A 55 1.04 -3.41 -6.16
N ILE A 56 1.03 -4.20 -7.22
CA ILE A 56 2.18 -4.98 -7.66
C ILE A 56 3.09 -4.04 -8.47
N LYS A 57 4.37 -4.00 -8.12
CA LYS A 57 5.42 -3.25 -8.82
C LYS A 57 6.64 -4.13 -9.02
N GLY A 58 6.66 -4.88 -10.11
CA GLY A 58 7.71 -5.87 -10.36
C GLY A 58 7.63 -6.99 -9.33
N GLU A 59 8.69 -7.22 -8.57
CA GLU A 59 8.73 -8.26 -7.53
C GLU A 59 8.19 -7.80 -6.17
N TRP A 60 7.51 -6.65 -6.10
CA TRP A 60 7.05 -6.04 -4.86
C TRP A 60 5.53 -5.91 -4.79
N LEU A 61 4.95 -6.31 -3.65
CA LEU A 61 3.63 -5.88 -3.20
C LEU A 61 3.77 -4.58 -2.39
N CYS A 62 3.25 -3.47 -2.90
CA CYS A 62 3.17 -2.20 -2.17
C CYS A 62 1.76 -2.02 -1.59
N ILE A 63 1.61 -2.21 -0.28
CA ILE A 63 0.33 -2.07 0.41
C ILE A 63 0.00 -0.58 0.57
N LYS A 64 -1.19 -0.17 0.14
CA LYS A 64 -1.70 1.21 0.24
C LYS A 64 -2.67 1.38 1.39
N TYR A 65 -3.62 0.47 1.51
CA TYR A 65 -4.69 0.53 2.50
C TYR A 65 -4.83 -0.83 3.18
N LEU A 66 -4.99 -0.81 4.49
CA LEU A 66 -5.48 -1.94 5.27
C LEU A 66 -6.43 -1.39 6.33
N TRP A 67 -7.66 -1.88 6.35
CA TRP A 67 -8.66 -1.43 7.30
C TRP A 67 -9.59 -2.57 7.68
N MET A 68 -10.09 -2.52 8.91
CA MET A 68 -11.14 -3.39 9.42
C MET A 68 -12.10 -2.54 10.25
N ASP A 69 -13.39 -2.80 10.06
CA ASP A 69 -14.46 -2.34 10.93
C ASP A 69 -14.15 -2.68 12.38
N GLU A 70 -14.44 -1.75 13.28
CA GLU A 70 -14.08 -1.88 14.69
C GLU A 70 -14.68 -3.12 15.35
N SER A 71 -15.90 -3.48 14.98
CA SER A 71 -16.60 -4.67 15.50
C SER A 71 -15.90 -5.99 15.15
N LEU A 72 -15.07 -6.01 14.09
CA LEU A 72 -14.34 -7.18 13.61
C LEU A 72 -12.87 -7.18 14.04
N ARG A 73 -12.39 -6.12 14.71
CA ARG A 73 -11.00 -6.07 15.16
C ARG A 73 -10.75 -7.11 16.25
N ARG A 74 -9.49 -7.55 16.34
CA ARG A 74 -9.04 -8.62 17.27
C ARG A 74 -9.64 -10.01 16.99
N GLY A 75 -10.54 -10.15 16.01
CA GLY A 75 -11.04 -11.45 15.51
C GLY A 75 -10.10 -12.17 14.54
N GLY A 76 -8.91 -11.64 14.27
CA GLY A 76 -7.91 -12.25 13.38
C GLY A 76 -8.07 -11.94 11.89
N TYR A 77 -9.16 -11.31 11.46
CA TYR A 77 -9.45 -11.03 10.04
C TYR A 77 -8.39 -10.15 9.36
N GLY A 78 -7.80 -9.18 10.06
CA GLY A 78 -6.71 -8.38 9.50
C GLY A 78 -5.51 -9.22 9.07
N ARG A 79 -5.17 -10.27 9.84
CA ARG A 79 -4.11 -11.22 9.48
C ARG A 79 -4.52 -12.06 8.26
N GLN A 80 -5.77 -12.50 8.18
CA GLN A 80 -6.27 -13.25 7.03
C GLN A 80 -6.21 -12.43 5.74
N LEU A 81 -6.59 -11.14 5.79
CA LEU A 81 -6.47 -10.22 4.66
C LEU A 81 -5.01 -10.07 4.19
N MET A 82 -4.07 -9.90 5.13
CA MET A 82 -2.64 -9.84 4.82
C MET A 82 -2.16 -11.12 4.14
N GLN A 83 -2.46 -12.28 4.71
CA GLN A 83 -2.03 -13.58 4.17
C GLN A 83 -2.58 -13.81 2.76
N ALA A 84 -3.85 -13.50 2.52
CA ALA A 84 -4.46 -13.63 1.20
C ALA A 84 -3.81 -12.69 0.17
N ALA A 85 -3.50 -11.44 0.56
CA ALA A 85 -2.82 -10.50 -0.32
C ALA A 85 -1.38 -10.93 -0.62
N GLU A 86 -0.64 -11.39 0.39
CA GLU A 86 0.74 -11.89 0.24
C GLU A 86 0.78 -13.14 -0.65
N GLN A 87 -0.17 -14.06 -0.50
CA GLN A 87 -0.27 -15.25 -1.35
C GLN A 87 -0.55 -14.85 -2.81
N ALA A 88 -1.55 -14.01 -3.05
CA ALA A 88 -1.89 -13.54 -4.39
C ALA A 88 -0.74 -12.75 -5.05
N ALA A 89 0.06 -12.03 -4.26
CA ALA A 89 1.25 -11.35 -4.75
C ALA A 89 2.38 -12.34 -5.11
N GLN A 90 2.63 -13.36 -4.28
CA GLN A 90 3.62 -14.41 -4.58
C GLN A 90 3.26 -15.19 -5.86
N GLU A 91 1.99 -15.51 -6.06
CA GLU A 91 1.49 -16.15 -7.29
C GLU A 91 1.74 -15.28 -8.55
N ARG A 92 1.85 -13.96 -8.38
CA ARG A 92 2.18 -12.99 -9.45
C ARG A 92 3.69 -12.72 -9.58
N GLY A 93 4.52 -13.43 -8.83
CA GLY A 93 5.98 -13.31 -8.87
C GLY A 93 6.58 -12.31 -7.90
N CYS A 94 5.80 -11.78 -6.94
CA CYS A 94 6.39 -10.97 -5.88
C CYS A 94 7.25 -11.81 -4.94
N ARG A 95 8.37 -11.23 -4.53
CA ARG A 95 9.30 -11.78 -3.53
C ARG A 95 9.31 -10.95 -2.25
N HIS A 96 8.80 -9.74 -2.33
CA HIS A 96 8.83 -8.77 -1.26
C HIS A 96 7.50 -8.04 -1.11
N ALA A 97 7.27 -7.49 0.08
CA ALA A 97 6.23 -6.52 0.32
C ALA A 97 6.78 -5.27 1.01
N LEU A 98 6.17 -4.13 0.72
CA LEU A 98 6.42 -2.84 1.33
C LEU A 98 5.10 -2.29 1.87
N VAL A 99 5.14 -1.75 3.09
CA VAL A 99 4.05 -0.99 3.68
C VAL A 99 4.62 0.17 4.47
N ASP A 100 3.87 1.25 4.55
CA ASP A 100 4.12 2.29 5.54
C ASP A 100 2.92 2.43 6.49
N THR A 101 3.18 2.87 7.71
CA THR A 101 2.14 3.07 8.73
C THR A 101 2.52 4.18 9.69
N MET A 102 1.53 4.91 10.18
CA MET A 102 1.71 5.94 11.20
C MET A 102 1.94 5.33 12.58
N SER A 103 2.63 6.06 13.46
CA SER A 103 2.91 5.65 14.85
C SER A 103 1.65 5.35 15.67
N PHE A 104 0.54 6.05 15.38
CA PHE A 104 -0.77 5.84 15.98
C PHE A 104 -1.62 4.75 15.28
N GLN A 105 -1.10 4.15 14.21
CA GLN A 105 -1.74 3.04 13.51
C GLN A 105 -1.17 1.69 13.97
N ALA A 106 -0.76 0.84 13.04
CA ALA A 106 -0.70 -0.60 13.24
C ALA A 106 0.73 -1.16 13.16
N LEU A 107 1.73 -0.40 13.65
CA LEU A 107 3.14 -0.85 13.63
C LEU A 107 3.33 -2.24 14.26
N PRO A 108 2.85 -2.52 15.49
CA PRO A 108 3.00 -3.85 16.08
C PRO A 108 2.25 -4.95 15.32
N PHE A 109 1.18 -4.60 14.59
CA PHE A 109 0.45 -5.57 13.77
C PHE A 109 1.32 -6.03 12.59
N TYR A 110 1.96 -5.12 11.86
CA TYR A 110 2.83 -5.49 10.74
C TYR A 110 4.06 -6.28 11.23
N GLN A 111 4.68 -5.87 12.34
CA GLN A 111 5.80 -6.60 12.93
C GLN A 111 5.43 -8.04 13.30
N LYS A 112 4.25 -8.25 13.90
CA LYS A 112 3.73 -9.60 14.20
C LYS A 112 3.44 -10.44 12.94
N ASN A 113 3.23 -9.79 11.79
CA ASN A 113 3.10 -10.44 10.49
C ASN A 113 4.45 -10.53 9.74
N GLY A 114 5.58 -10.44 10.44
CA GLY A 114 6.91 -10.68 9.86
C GLY A 114 7.49 -9.50 9.07
N TYR A 115 6.87 -8.32 9.11
CA TYR A 115 7.43 -7.12 8.51
C TYR A 115 8.53 -6.54 9.41
N GLN A 116 9.64 -6.15 8.78
CA GLN A 116 10.80 -5.56 9.43
C GLN A 116 10.83 -4.05 9.18
N LEU A 117 11.01 -3.28 10.25
CA LEU A 117 11.16 -1.82 10.17
C LEU A 117 12.45 -1.47 9.43
N GLN A 118 12.34 -0.70 8.34
CA GLN A 118 13.47 -0.24 7.55
C GLN A 118 13.80 1.22 7.83
N MET A 119 12.78 2.05 8.07
CA MET A 119 12.96 3.47 8.31
C MET A 119 11.80 4.02 9.16
N THR A 120 12.13 4.99 10.01
CA THR A 120 11.17 5.85 10.71
C THR A 120 11.42 7.28 10.29
N LEU A 121 10.36 7.98 9.89
CA LEU A 121 10.34 9.41 9.67
C LEU A 121 9.63 10.07 10.85
N ASP A 122 10.41 10.65 11.75
CA ASP A 122 9.91 11.36 12.93
C ASP A 122 9.28 12.71 12.57
N ASN A 123 8.37 13.17 13.42
CA ASN A 123 7.63 14.42 13.30
C ASN A 123 6.86 14.58 11.98
N PHE A 124 6.30 13.47 11.48
CA PHE A 124 5.45 13.44 10.29
C PHE A 124 4.06 12.88 10.63
N PRO A 125 2.96 13.47 10.11
CA PRO A 125 2.90 14.76 9.40
C PRO A 125 3.01 15.96 10.35
N GLN A 126 3.11 15.70 11.66
CA GLN A 126 3.19 16.71 12.72
C GLN A 126 4.16 16.27 13.82
N GLU A 127 4.63 17.22 14.62
CA GLU A 127 5.49 16.97 15.76
C GLU A 127 4.89 15.92 16.72
N GLY A 128 5.71 14.98 17.17
CA GLY A 128 5.31 13.86 18.03
C GLY A 128 4.66 12.66 17.34
N ALA A 129 4.30 12.77 16.04
CA ALA A 129 3.90 11.63 15.22
C ALA A 129 5.08 11.10 14.39
N ALA A 130 5.02 9.84 13.94
CA ALA A 130 6.02 9.28 13.05
C ALA A 130 5.38 8.40 11.96
N ARG A 131 6.06 8.28 10.82
CA ARG A 131 5.72 7.33 9.74
C ARG A 131 6.80 6.27 9.64
N HIS A 132 6.40 5.01 9.72
CA HIS A 132 7.27 3.85 9.66
C HIS A 132 7.15 3.18 8.31
N TYR A 133 8.28 2.84 7.70
CA TYR A 133 8.35 2.05 6.47
C TYR A 133 8.87 0.66 6.82
N LEU A 134 8.10 -0.36 6.45
CA LEU A 134 8.43 -1.74 6.73
C LEU A 134 8.43 -2.58 5.46
N THR A 135 9.34 -3.55 5.42
CA THR A 135 9.41 -4.53 4.34
C THR A 135 9.31 -5.94 4.87
N ARG A 136 8.84 -6.84 4.03
CA ARG A 136 8.88 -8.28 4.26
C ARG A 136 9.43 -8.97 3.02
N THR A 137 10.25 -9.98 3.23
CA THR A 137 10.62 -10.94 2.19
C THR A 137 9.81 -12.21 2.44
N PHE A 138 9.23 -12.77 1.37
CA PHE A 138 8.41 -13.98 1.45
C PHE A 138 9.25 -15.24 1.59
#